data_AF-G5JXV8-F1
#
_entry.id   AF-G5JXV8-F1
#
_cell.length_a   1.000
_cell.length_b   1.000
_cell.length_c   1.000
_cell.angle_alpha   90.00
_cell.angle_beta   90.00
_cell.angle_gamma   90.00
#
_symmetry.space_group_name_H-M   'P 1'
#
loop_
_entity.id
_entity.type
_entity.pdbx_description
1 polymer ?
#
loop_
_entity_poly.entity_id
_entity_poly.type
_entity_poly.pdbx_seq_one_letter_code
_entity_poly.pdbx_strand_id
1 'polypeptide(L)'
;MTNWNLENFDSIYASLAESAYTTRPDSFAMSDLKADRKKRLEDGESVRFDFSQDVKKDGQVTQGGQHFDSTDPNNDGIVYLQPDQKGLLEDKESGYNAYYLSENETINQDTHQTYFVVRGSDGMGVDTLNDWINNDARFALTDDYIPQAKLANKAMKAKIAELEEKVPKAKMNVTGHSLGTIVSAQAVANLSYDELDSCRSLL
;
A
#
# COMPACT_ATOMS: atom_id res chain seq x y z
N MET A 1 -20.12 10.03 0.91
CA MET A 1 -19.74 10.01 2.34
C MET A 1 -20.78 9.24 3.13
N THR A 2 -20.50 7.97 3.38
CA THR A 2 -20.84 7.21 4.60
C THR A 2 -20.16 5.85 4.45
N ASN A 3 -18.91 5.73 4.91
CA ASN A 3 -18.24 4.43 5.04
C ASN A 3 -17.72 4.20 6.47
N TRP A 4 -18.41 4.80 7.44
CA TRP A 4 -18.19 4.56 8.86
C TRP A 4 -19.31 3.68 9.37
N ASN A 5 -19.37 2.44 8.87
CA ASN A 5 -20.13 1.43 9.57
C ASN A 5 -19.25 0.94 10.73
N LEU A 6 -19.61 1.25 11.97
CA LEU A 6 -18.94 0.73 13.16
C LEU A 6 -19.46 -0.67 13.54
N GLU A 7 -20.44 -1.20 12.82
CA GLU A 7 -21.01 -2.53 13.05
C GLU A 7 -20.14 -3.65 12.46
N ASN A 8 -19.31 -3.35 11.45
CA ASN A 8 -18.32 -4.25 10.86
C ASN A 8 -16.98 -3.52 10.63
N PHE A 9 -15.86 -4.22 10.82
CA PHE A 9 -14.51 -3.66 10.61
C PHE A 9 -14.04 -3.85 9.15
N ASP A 10 -14.97 -3.81 8.19
CA ASP A 10 -14.68 -4.09 6.78
C ASP A 10 -14.01 -2.87 6.14
N SER A 11 -12.68 -2.79 6.26
CA SER A 11 -11.88 -1.69 5.76
C SER A 11 -10.84 -2.17 4.77
N ILE A 12 -10.99 -1.77 3.50
CA ILE A 12 -10.00 -2.07 2.44
C ILE A 12 -8.60 -1.61 2.82
N TYR A 13 -8.47 -0.50 3.54
CA TYR A 13 -7.17 -0.03 4.03
C TYR A 13 -6.51 -1.02 5.00
N ALA A 14 -7.30 -1.71 5.82
CA ALA A 14 -6.82 -2.74 6.73
C ALA A 14 -6.40 -4.00 5.97
N SER A 15 -7.20 -4.49 5.02
CA SER A 15 -6.82 -5.67 4.23
C SER A 15 -5.62 -5.41 3.34
N LEU A 16 -5.53 -4.23 2.72
CA LEU A 16 -4.34 -3.80 1.98
C LEU A 16 -3.11 -3.76 2.90
N ALA A 17 -3.22 -3.15 4.09
CA ALA A 17 -2.11 -3.08 5.03
C ALA A 17 -1.69 -4.47 5.56
N GLU A 18 -2.65 -5.37 5.78
CA GLU A 18 -2.38 -6.77 6.12
C GLU A 18 -1.65 -7.47 4.99
N SER A 19 -2.15 -7.38 3.76
CA SER A 19 -1.56 -8.00 2.56
C SER A 19 -0.17 -7.47 2.19
N ALA A 20 0.25 -6.33 2.72
CA ALA A 20 1.64 -5.86 2.58
C ALA A 20 2.66 -6.78 3.28
N TYR A 21 2.25 -7.51 4.31
CA TYR A 21 3.12 -8.41 5.07
C TYR A 21 3.37 -9.73 4.34
N THR A 22 4.56 -10.29 4.58
CA THR A 22 4.88 -11.64 4.11
C THR A 22 4.06 -12.69 4.87
N THR A 23 3.90 -13.88 4.29
CA THR A 23 3.23 -15.06 4.86
C THR A 23 1.74 -14.90 5.15
N ARG A 24 1.12 -13.82 4.67
CA ARG A 24 -0.33 -13.60 4.75
C ARG A 24 -1.10 -14.38 3.68
N PRO A 25 -2.39 -14.67 3.92
CA PRO A 25 -3.23 -15.38 2.96
C PRO A 25 -3.24 -14.77 1.56
N ASP A 26 -3.33 -13.45 1.46
CA ASP A 26 -3.32 -12.72 0.18
C ASP A 26 -2.19 -11.69 0.09
N SER A 27 -0.96 -12.14 0.36
CA SER A 27 0.26 -11.30 0.39
C SER A 27 0.64 -10.73 -0.99
N PHE A 28 1.07 -9.47 -1.00
CA PHE A 28 1.66 -8.77 -2.16
C PHE A 28 3.14 -9.10 -2.35
N ALA A 29 3.81 -9.66 -1.34
CA ALA A 29 5.24 -9.86 -1.34
C ALA A 29 5.67 -10.82 -2.46
N MET A 30 6.68 -10.42 -3.25
CA MET A 30 7.21 -11.23 -4.34
C MET A 30 7.64 -12.63 -3.91
N SER A 31 8.05 -12.85 -2.65
CA SER A 31 8.36 -14.18 -2.13
C SER A 31 7.15 -15.12 -2.13
N ASP A 32 5.96 -14.59 -1.86
CA ASP A 32 4.74 -15.35 -1.56
C ASP A 32 3.85 -15.55 -2.78
N LEU A 33 4.08 -14.77 -3.83
CA LEU A 33 3.38 -14.91 -5.11
C LEU A 33 3.71 -16.25 -5.77
N LYS A 34 2.74 -16.80 -6.51
CA LYS A 34 2.98 -17.93 -7.42
C LYS A 34 3.84 -17.49 -8.61
N ALA A 35 4.54 -18.45 -9.23
CA ALA A 35 5.50 -18.17 -10.31
C ALA A 35 4.87 -17.42 -11.51
N ASP A 36 3.62 -17.73 -11.85
CA ASP A 36 2.86 -17.05 -12.90
C ASP A 36 2.59 -15.58 -12.55
N ARG A 37 2.19 -15.29 -11.30
CA ARG A 37 1.95 -13.91 -10.83
C ARG A 37 3.24 -13.09 -10.79
N LYS A 38 4.36 -13.68 -10.37
CA LYS A 38 5.69 -13.03 -10.40
C LYS A 38 6.06 -12.63 -11.82
N LYS A 39 5.94 -13.59 -12.75
CA LYS A 39 6.24 -13.37 -14.15
C LYS A 39 5.40 -12.24 -14.76
N ARG A 40 4.11 -12.15 -14.42
CA ARG A 40 3.26 -11.03 -14.87
C ARG A 40 3.82 -9.67 -14.46
N LEU A 41 4.21 -9.51 -13.19
CA LEU A 41 4.83 -8.27 -12.71
C LEU A 41 6.17 -7.97 -13.39
N GLU A 42 6.99 -9.00 -13.61
CA GLU A 42 8.26 -8.88 -14.36
C GLU A 42 8.05 -8.48 -15.82
N ASP A 43 6.98 -8.97 -16.45
CA ASP A 43 6.56 -8.63 -17.83
C ASP A 43 5.87 -7.25 -17.90
N GLY A 44 5.73 -6.54 -16.77
CA GLY A 44 5.11 -5.22 -16.70
C GLY A 44 3.58 -5.24 -16.66
N GLU A 45 2.97 -6.38 -16.42
CA GLU A 45 1.53 -6.54 -16.19
C GLU A 45 1.20 -6.46 -14.71
N SER A 46 -0.05 -6.11 -14.40
CA SER A 46 -0.54 -6.10 -13.03
C SER A 46 -1.07 -7.47 -12.59
N VAL A 47 -1.21 -7.64 -11.29
CA VAL A 47 -1.72 -8.86 -10.67
C VAL A 47 -2.99 -8.57 -9.89
N ARG A 48 -4.08 -9.27 -10.22
CA ARG A 48 -5.37 -9.15 -9.55
C ARG A 48 -5.33 -9.72 -8.13
N PHE A 49 -5.96 -9.02 -7.20
CA PHE A 49 -6.27 -9.40 -5.82
C PHE A 49 -7.76 -9.14 -5.57
N ASP A 50 -8.40 -9.99 -4.76
CA ASP A 50 -9.86 -10.01 -4.61
C ASP A 50 -10.24 -9.99 -3.13
N PHE A 51 -10.60 -8.81 -2.64
CA PHE A 51 -11.02 -8.59 -1.26
C PHE A 51 -12.56 -8.57 -1.12
N SER A 52 -13.31 -8.98 -2.16
CA SER A 52 -14.78 -9.20 -2.04
C SER A 52 -15.11 -10.32 -1.05
N GLN A 53 -14.21 -11.28 -0.89
CA GLN A 53 -14.42 -12.50 -0.11
C GLN A 53 -13.22 -12.82 0.76
N ASP A 54 -13.47 -13.53 1.86
CA ASP A 54 -12.40 -14.00 2.74
C ASP A 54 -11.37 -14.83 1.99
N VAL A 55 -10.09 -14.53 2.20
CA VAL A 55 -9.00 -15.37 1.72
C VAL A 55 -8.43 -16.17 2.88
N LYS A 56 -8.51 -17.50 2.79
CA LYS A 56 -8.05 -18.42 3.84
C LYS A 56 -6.84 -19.22 3.38
N LYS A 57 -5.78 -19.24 4.19
CA LYS A 57 -4.55 -19.98 3.92
C LYS A 57 -3.92 -20.45 5.23
N ASP A 58 -3.62 -21.74 5.34
CA ASP A 58 -2.90 -22.33 6.48
C ASP A 58 -3.48 -21.94 7.86
N GLY A 59 -4.81 -21.86 7.97
CA GLY A 59 -5.52 -21.47 9.19
C GLY A 59 -5.58 -19.96 9.48
N GLN A 60 -4.91 -19.13 8.67
CA GLN A 60 -5.04 -17.67 8.68
C GLN A 60 -6.16 -17.21 7.73
N VAL A 61 -6.75 -16.05 8.03
CA VAL A 61 -7.82 -15.42 7.24
C VAL A 61 -7.52 -13.95 7.06
N THR A 62 -7.48 -13.49 5.81
CA THR A 62 -7.62 -12.08 5.46
C THR A 62 -9.11 -11.84 5.19
N GLN A 63 -9.73 -10.97 5.99
CA GLN A 63 -11.18 -10.74 5.90
C GLN A 63 -11.53 -10.05 4.58
N GLY A 64 -12.57 -10.55 3.92
CA GLY A 64 -13.17 -9.92 2.73
C GLY A 64 -14.44 -9.14 3.07
N GLY A 65 -15.37 -9.04 2.12
CA GLY A 65 -16.61 -8.28 2.28
C GLY A 65 -16.47 -6.78 1.99
N GLN A 66 -15.39 -6.40 1.32
CA GLN A 66 -15.04 -5.00 1.16
C GLN A 66 -15.63 -4.40 -0.11
N HIS A 67 -16.65 -3.56 0.07
CA HIS A 67 -17.15 -2.71 -1.00
C HIS A 67 -16.32 -1.43 -1.07
N PHE A 68 -15.80 -1.10 -2.26
CA PHE A 68 -15.20 0.22 -2.45
C PHE A 68 -16.27 1.30 -2.34
N ASP A 69 -15.88 2.51 -1.91
CA ASP A 69 -16.56 3.73 -2.38
C ASP A 69 -16.05 4.01 -3.83
N SER A 70 -16.10 2.99 -4.69
CA SER A 70 -15.79 3.10 -6.10
C SER A 70 -17.04 3.63 -6.78
N THR A 71 -16.85 4.57 -7.70
CA THR A 71 -17.95 5.03 -8.55
C THR A 71 -18.40 3.94 -9.53
N ASP A 72 -17.66 2.84 -9.66
CA ASP A 72 -18.13 1.63 -10.31
C ASP A 72 -18.94 0.78 -9.31
N PRO A 73 -20.27 0.71 -9.44
CA PRO A 73 -21.12 -0.09 -8.56
C PRO A 73 -20.87 -1.60 -8.68
N ASN A 74 -20.02 -2.03 -9.62
CA ASN A 74 -19.67 -3.44 -9.83
C ASN A 74 -18.26 -3.78 -9.32
N ASN A 75 -17.47 -2.80 -8.85
CA ASN A 75 -16.17 -3.09 -8.27
C ASN A 75 -16.31 -3.36 -6.77
N ASP A 76 -16.17 -4.63 -6.42
CA ASP A 76 -16.40 -5.16 -5.08
C ASP A 76 -15.05 -5.60 -4.47
N GLY A 77 -14.18 -4.66 -4.07
CA GLY A 77 -12.92 -5.01 -3.39
C GLY A 77 -11.82 -5.61 -4.28
N ILE A 78 -11.97 -5.57 -5.61
CA ILE A 78 -10.94 -6.01 -6.55
C ILE A 78 -9.91 -4.90 -6.81
N VAL A 79 -8.64 -5.21 -6.56
CA VAL A 79 -7.50 -4.34 -6.88
C VAL A 79 -6.45 -5.07 -7.71
N TYR A 80 -5.58 -4.29 -8.34
CA TYR A 80 -4.53 -4.78 -9.21
C TYR A 80 -3.19 -4.22 -8.74
N LEU A 81 -2.33 -5.10 -8.23
CA LEU A 81 -0.95 -4.79 -7.87
C LEU A 81 -0.18 -4.42 -9.13
N GLN A 82 0.30 -3.17 -9.18
CA GLN A 82 1.03 -2.61 -10.31
C GLN A 82 2.53 -2.96 -10.19
N PRO A 83 3.22 -3.18 -11.32
CA PRO A 83 4.65 -3.47 -11.32
C PRO A 83 5.50 -2.26 -10.87
N ASP A 84 6.58 -2.52 -10.13
CA ASP A 84 7.57 -1.49 -9.76
C ASP A 84 8.74 -1.45 -10.76
N GLN A 85 8.49 -0.86 -11.93
CA GLN A 85 9.51 -0.78 -12.98
C GLN A 85 10.69 0.14 -12.63
N LYS A 86 10.52 1.05 -11.66
CA LYS A 86 11.55 2.04 -11.31
C LYS A 86 12.35 1.64 -10.06
N GLY A 87 12.00 0.53 -9.41
CA GLY A 87 12.64 0.08 -8.16
C GLY A 87 12.50 1.11 -7.04
N LEU A 88 11.35 1.78 -6.95
CA LEU A 88 11.10 2.85 -5.97
C LEU A 88 10.34 2.35 -4.74
N LEU A 89 9.84 1.12 -4.76
CA LEU A 89 8.97 0.59 -3.72
C LEU A 89 9.69 -0.41 -2.79
N GLU A 90 10.97 -0.69 -3.00
CA GLU A 90 11.78 -1.54 -2.13
C GLU A 90 13.17 -0.95 -1.94
N ASP A 91 13.67 -0.98 -0.70
CA ASP A 91 15.08 -0.74 -0.37
C ASP A 91 15.51 -1.69 0.75
N LYS A 92 16.36 -2.66 0.39
CA LYS A 92 16.78 -3.75 1.28
C LYS A 92 17.65 -3.27 2.45
N GLU A 93 18.42 -2.21 2.25
CA GLU A 93 19.32 -1.69 3.28
C GLU A 93 18.54 -1.05 4.44
N SER A 94 17.50 -0.28 4.11
CA SER A 94 16.63 0.37 5.10
C SER A 94 15.47 -0.50 5.58
N GLY A 95 15.19 -1.62 4.91
CA GLY A 95 14.02 -2.47 5.17
C GLY A 95 12.72 -1.96 4.54
N TYR A 96 12.76 -0.80 3.87
CA TYR A 96 11.61 -0.18 3.25
C TYR A 96 10.98 -1.08 2.18
N ASN A 97 9.67 -1.29 2.30
CA ASN A 97 8.86 -2.02 1.33
C ASN A 97 7.49 -1.34 1.23
N ALA A 98 7.06 -1.09 0.01
CA ALA A 98 5.75 -0.56 -0.32
C ALA A 98 5.18 -1.27 -1.54
N TYR A 99 3.89 -1.10 -1.77
CA TYR A 99 3.17 -1.67 -2.89
C TYR A 99 2.24 -0.61 -3.47
N TYR A 100 2.08 -0.63 -4.80
CA TYR A 100 1.20 0.30 -5.49
C TYR A 100 0.11 -0.48 -6.21
N LEU A 101 -1.15 -0.19 -5.89
CA LEU A 101 -2.31 -0.87 -6.46
C LEU A 101 -3.25 0.11 -7.14
N SER A 102 -4.05 -0.39 -8.06
CA SER A 102 -5.09 0.36 -8.77
C SER A 102 -6.40 -0.42 -8.71
N GLU A 103 -7.53 0.28 -8.76
CA GLU A 103 -8.84 -0.36 -8.94
C GLU A 103 -9.02 -0.93 -10.37
N ASN A 104 -8.16 -0.55 -11.32
CA ASN A 104 -8.14 -1.10 -12.68
C ASN A 104 -6.83 -1.83 -12.98
N GLU A 105 -6.91 -2.82 -13.89
CA GLU A 105 -5.75 -3.60 -14.34
C GLU A 105 -4.64 -2.70 -14.92
N THR A 106 -5.02 -1.67 -15.67
CA THR A 106 -4.13 -0.65 -16.19
C THR A 106 -4.59 0.72 -15.69
N ILE A 107 -3.65 1.56 -15.25
CA ILE A 107 -3.93 2.95 -14.91
C ILE A 107 -4.27 3.72 -16.19
N ASN A 108 -5.54 4.11 -16.33
CA ASN A 108 -6.08 4.75 -17.52
C ASN A 108 -7.15 5.79 -17.13
N GLN A 109 -7.82 6.39 -18.10
CA GLN A 109 -8.81 7.46 -17.87
C GLN A 109 -10.00 7.06 -16.98
N ASP A 110 -10.26 5.76 -16.83
CA ASP A 110 -11.31 5.21 -15.98
C ASP A 110 -10.82 4.92 -14.55
N THR A 111 -9.54 5.17 -14.26
CA THR A 111 -8.98 5.05 -12.91
C THR A 111 -9.34 6.27 -12.07
N HIS A 112 -9.97 6.02 -10.93
CA HIS A 112 -10.36 7.02 -9.95
C HIS A 112 -9.57 6.86 -8.65
N GLN A 113 -9.25 5.63 -8.26
CA GLN A 113 -8.53 5.33 -7.02
C GLN A 113 -7.31 4.44 -7.27
N THR A 114 -6.19 4.85 -6.69
CA THR A 114 -5.00 4.01 -6.49
C THR A 114 -4.63 3.95 -5.01
N TYR A 115 -3.75 3.02 -4.65
CA TYR A 115 -3.40 2.74 -3.26
C TYR A 115 -1.88 2.59 -3.14
N PHE A 116 -1.29 3.39 -2.27
CA PHE A 116 0.09 3.29 -1.84
C PHE A 116 0.12 2.64 -0.46
N VAL A 117 0.59 1.40 -0.41
CA VAL A 117 0.54 0.56 0.79
C VAL A 117 1.95 0.38 1.32
N VAL A 118 2.22 0.91 2.51
CA VAL A 118 3.53 0.76 3.15
C VAL A 118 3.51 -0.42 4.10
N ARG A 119 4.45 -1.35 3.91
CA ARG A 119 4.64 -2.50 4.81
C ARG A 119 5.20 -2.02 6.14
N GLY A 120 4.63 -2.50 7.24
CA GLY A 120 5.20 -2.31 8.57
C GLY A 120 6.35 -3.28 8.85
N SER A 121 6.87 -3.23 10.08
CA SER A 121 7.90 -4.20 10.50
C SER A 121 7.28 -5.56 10.81
N ASP A 122 7.94 -6.66 10.38
CA ASP A 122 7.52 -8.05 10.61
C ASP A 122 7.59 -8.49 12.10
N GLY A 123 7.97 -7.60 13.02
CA GLY A 123 7.94 -7.80 14.48
C GLY A 123 9.16 -7.21 15.20
N MET A 124 9.19 -7.27 16.54
CA MET A 124 10.40 -6.98 17.34
C MET A 124 11.25 -8.25 17.50
N GLY A 125 12.46 -8.25 16.97
CA GLY A 125 13.43 -9.34 17.07
C GLY A 125 14.85 -8.84 16.80
N VAL A 126 15.86 -9.65 17.14
CA VAL A 126 17.28 -9.31 16.91
C VAL A 126 17.63 -9.09 15.43
N ASP A 127 16.85 -9.68 14.51
CA ASP A 127 17.00 -9.55 13.06
C ASP A 127 16.15 -8.42 12.46
N THR A 128 15.14 -7.90 13.18
CA THR A 128 14.31 -6.73 12.81
C THR A 128 14.71 -5.47 13.58
N LEU A 129 15.85 -5.53 14.27
CA LEU A 129 16.39 -4.46 15.11
C LEU A 129 16.66 -3.17 14.31
N ASN A 130 16.92 -3.27 13.00
CA ASN A 130 17.06 -2.09 12.13
C ASN A 130 15.73 -1.36 11.90
N ASP A 131 14.62 -2.06 11.69
CA ASP A 131 13.30 -1.43 11.56
C ASP A 131 12.90 -0.76 12.88
N TRP A 132 13.21 -1.38 14.02
CA TRP A 132 12.82 -0.88 15.33
C TRP A 132 13.76 0.20 15.90
N ILE A 133 15.08 0.05 15.81
CA ILE A 133 16.04 1.01 16.38
C ILE A 133 16.27 2.22 15.45
N ASN A 134 16.39 2.01 14.14
CA ASN A 134 16.71 3.12 13.22
C ASN A 134 15.47 3.92 12.79
N ASN A 135 14.27 3.33 12.84
CA ASN A 135 13.04 4.03 12.47
C ASN A 135 12.12 4.23 13.68
N ASP A 136 11.59 3.17 14.30
CA ASP A 136 10.60 3.33 15.38
C ASP A 136 11.17 4.05 16.63
N ALA A 137 12.38 3.72 17.09
CA ALA A 137 12.98 4.35 18.26
C ALA A 137 13.45 5.78 17.96
N ARG A 138 13.94 6.07 16.75
CA ARG A 138 14.25 7.45 16.34
C ARG A 138 12.98 8.30 16.24
N PHE A 139 11.92 7.77 15.66
CA PHE A 139 10.64 8.47 15.68
C PHE A 139 10.14 8.69 17.12
N ALA A 140 10.06 7.63 17.93
CA ALA A 140 9.49 7.68 19.26
C ALA A 140 10.33 8.42 20.32
N LEU A 141 11.65 8.56 20.11
CA LEU A 141 12.56 9.18 21.08
C LEU A 141 13.17 10.50 20.61
N THR A 142 13.22 10.77 19.29
CA THR A 142 13.89 11.96 18.73
C THR A 142 13.05 12.76 17.74
N ASP A 143 11.78 12.42 17.49
CA ASP A 143 10.90 13.07 16.52
C ASP A 143 11.49 13.15 15.08
N ASP A 144 12.44 12.26 14.76
CA ASP A 144 13.20 12.33 13.50
C ASP A 144 12.35 11.96 12.28
N TYR A 145 12.63 12.62 11.14
CA TYR A 145 12.13 12.18 9.84
C TYR A 145 12.89 10.93 9.38
N ILE A 146 12.25 9.77 9.52
CA ILE A 146 12.91 8.46 9.41
C ILE A 146 13.33 8.13 7.97
N PRO A 147 14.44 7.40 7.76
CA PRO A 147 14.91 6.99 6.43
C PRO A 147 13.82 6.35 5.55
N GLN A 148 13.03 5.41 6.08
CA GLN A 148 11.96 4.77 5.29
C GLN A 148 10.90 5.78 4.82
N ALA A 149 10.60 6.82 5.61
CA ALA A 149 9.64 7.86 5.23
C ALA A 149 10.18 8.82 4.16
N LYS A 150 11.51 9.00 4.07
CA LYS A 150 12.15 9.72 2.96
C LYS A 150 12.04 8.94 1.65
N LEU A 151 12.24 7.62 1.71
CA LEU A 151 12.08 6.73 0.56
C LEU A 151 10.60 6.66 0.12
N ALA A 152 9.69 6.50 1.07
CA ALA A 152 8.25 6.54 0.81
C ALA A 152 7.81 7.87 0.18
N ASN A 153 8.27 9.02 0.69
CA ASN A 153 7.95 10.32 0.09
C ASN A 153 8.45 10.42 -1.36
N LYS A 154 9.70 10.00 -1.63
CA LYS A 154 10.23 9.97 -3.00
C LYS A 154 9.39 9.10 -3.93
N ALA A 155 8.97 7.93 -3.47
CA ALA A 155 8.13 7.02 -4.23
C ALA A 155 6.72 7.59 -4.47
N MET A 156 6.09 8.17 -3.43
CA MET A 156 4.79 8.82 -3.52
C MET A 156 4.81 9.96 -4.54
N LYS A 157 5.82 10.84 -4.51
CA LYS A 157 5.97 11.92 -5.50
C LYS A 157 6.08 11.39 -6.93
N ALA A 158 6.84 10.32 -7.13
CA ALA A 158 6.94 9.69 -8.44
C ALA A 158 5.61 9.08 -8.93
N LYS A 159 4.79 8.53 -8.01
CA LYS A 159 3.46 8.00 -8.33
C LYS A 159 2.42 9.09 -8.55
N ILE A 160 2.47 10.17 -7.77
CA ILE A 160 1.63 11.37 -8.01
C ILE A 160 1.92 11.96 -9.38
N ALA A 161 3.18 12.17 -9.74
CA ALA A 161 3.55 12.70 -11.06
C ALA A 161 3.07 11.78 -12.21
N GLU A 162 3.14 10.46 -12.03
CA GLU A 162 2.59 9.49 -12.99
C GLU A 162 1.06 9.62 -13.13
N LEU A 163 0.34 9.82 -12.03
CA LEU A 163 -1.11 10.04 -12.05
C LEU A 163 -1.46 11.38 -12.69
N GLU A 164 -0.77 12.46 -12.35
CA GLU A 164 -1.02 13.78 -12.93
C GLU A 164 -0.80 13.80 -14.45
N GLU A 165 0.17 13.04 -14.95
CA GLU A 165 0.42 12.89 -16.38
C GLU A 165 -0.67 12.05 -17.08
N LYS A 166 -0.99 10.88 -16.51
CA LYS A 166 -1.84 9.88 -17.20
C LYS A 166 -3.33 10.05 -16.91
N VAL A 167 -3.68 10.37 -15.66
CA VAL A 167 -5.04 10.35 -15.12
C VAL A 167 -5.21 11.40 -13.99
N PRO A 168 -5.19 12.72 -14.29
CA PRO A 168 -5.15 13.77 -13.27
C PRO A 168 -6.34 13.79 -12.28
N LYS A 169 -7.43 13.09 -12.60
CA LYS A 169 -8.61 12.97 -11.74
C LYS A 169 -8.49 11.85 -10.71
N ALA A 170 -7.60 10.88 -10.94
CA ALA A 170 -7.35 9.79 -10.03
C ALA A 170 -6.75 10.30 -8.72
N LYS A 171 -7.08 9.67 -7.61
CA LYS A 171 -6.51 9.98 -6.30
C LYS A 171 -5.71 8.79 -5.79
N MET A 172 -4.57 9.08 -5.17
CA MET A 172 -3.77 8.09 -4.47
C MET A 172 -4.14 8.05 -3.00
N ASN A 173 -4.63 6.92 -2.54
CA ASN A 173 -4.88 6.65 -1.12
C ASN A 173 -3.63 6.06 -0.48
N VAL A 174 -3.37 6.37 0.79
CA VAL A 174 -2.20 5.86 1.51
C VAL A 174 -2.65 5.05 2.72
N THR A 175 -2.08 3.86 2.91
CA THR A 175 -2.31 3.02 4.09
C THR A 175 -1.05 2.29 4.52
N GLY A 176 -1.00 1.91 5.79
CA GLY A 176 0.05 1.10 6.37
C GLY A 176 -0.31 0.74 7.82
N HIS A 177 0.31 -0.32 8.32
CA HIS A 177 0.11 -0.79 9.69
C HIS A 177 1.45 -0.80 10.45
N SER A 178 1.40 -0.62 11.78
CA SER A 178 2.59 -0.56 12.64
C SER A 178 3.57 0.54 12.17
N LEU A 179 4.87 0.26 12.03
CA LEU A 179 5.85 1.16 11.42
C LEU A 179 5.38 1.76 10.08
N GLY A 180 4.62 1.01 9.28
CA GLY A 180 4.07 1.48 8.01
C GLY A 180 3.14 2.68 8.17
N THR A 181 2.44 2.81 9.29
CA THR A 181 1.61 3.98 9.63
C THR A 181 2.48 5.22 9.85
N ILE A 182 3.57 5.10 10.61
CA ILE A 182 4.51 6.19 10.89
C ILE A 182 5.19 6.65 9.59
N VAL A 183 5.68 5.69 8.80
CA VAL A 183 6.30 5.94 7.50
C VAL A 183 5.34 6.68 6.57
N SER A 184 4.09 6.21 6.48
CA SER A 184 3.04 6.84 5.67
C SER A 184 2.75 8.26 6.13
N ALA A 185 2.54 8.47 7.43
CA ALA A 185 2.22 9.78 7.99
C ALA A 185 3.34 10.80 7.75
N GLN A 186 4.59 10.44 8.03
CA GLN A 186 5.72 11.33 7.79
C GLN A 186 5.94 11.59 6.29
N ALA A 187 5.75 10.58 5.43
CA ALA A 187 5.90 10.75 3.99
C ALA A 187 4.84 11.72 3.42
N VAL A 188 3.57 11.55 3.80
CA VAL A 188 2.47 12.43 3.39
C VAL A 188 2.66 13.85 3.92
N ALA A 189 3.08 14.01 5.18
CA ALA A 189 3.31 15.33 5.77
C ALA A 189 4.43 16.14 5.08
N ASN A 190 5.28 15.48 4.28
CA ASN A 190 6.35 16.10 3.50
C ASN A 190 6.02 16.24 2.00
N LEU A 191 4.75 16.09 1.62
CA LEU A 191 4.24 16.47 0.29
C LEU A 191 3.92 17.97 0.26
N SER A 192 4.02 18.58 -0.91
CA SER A 192 3.53 19.93 -1.18
C SER A 192 1.99 19.98 -1.23
N TYR A 193 1.40 21.17 -1.16
CA TYR A 193 -0.05 21.32 -1.23
C TYR A 193 -0.64 20.79 -2.55
N ASP A 194 0.04 20.99 -3.67
CA ASP A 194 -0.41 20.50 -4.97
C ASP A 194 -0.37 18.95 -5.01
N GLU A 195 0.73 18.35 -4.52
CA GLU A 195 0.87 16.90 -4.39
C GLU A 195 -0.19 16.30 -3.42
N LEU A 196 -0.56 17.03 -2.36
CA LEU A 196 -1.59 16.62 -1.43
C LEU A 196 -2.99 16.66 -2.04
N ASP A 197 -3.30 17.54 -3.00
CA ASP A 197 -4.60 17.51 -3.66
C ASP A 197 -4.78 16.19 -4.41
N SER A 198 -3.71 15.66 -5.02
CA SER A 198 -3.67 14.35 -5.69
C SER A 198 -3.72 13.15 -4.71
N CYS A 199 -3.65 13.37 -3.40
CA CYS A 199 -3.69 12.35 -2.37
C CYS A 199 -4.94 12.41 -1.47
N ARG A 200 -5.46 11.25 -1.08
CA ARG A 200 -6.38 11.12 0.05
C ARG A 200 -5.70 10.31 1.15
N SER A 201 -5.43 10.96 2.27
CA SER A 201 -4.88 10.30 3.45
C SER A 201 -6.02 9.93 4.40
N LEU A 202 -6.16 8.64 4.69
CA LEU A 202 -7.01 8.13 5.77
C LEU A 202 -6.07 7.44 6.76
N LEU A 203 -5.43 8.24 7.61
CA LEU A 203 -4.67 7.80 8.78
C LEU A 203 -5.60 7.65 9.98
#